data_AF-A0A8J7M9I5-F1
#
_entry.id   AF-A0A8J7M9I5-F1
#
_cell.length_a   1.000
_cell.length_b   1.000
_cell.length_c   1.000
_cell.angle_alpha   90.00
_cell.angle_beta   90.00
_cell.angle_gamma   90.00
#
_symmetry.space_group_name_H-M   'P 1'
#
loop_
_entity.id
_entity.type
_entity.pdbx_description
1 polymer ?
#
loop_
_entity_poly.entity_id
_entity_poly.type
_entity_poly.pdbx_seq_one_letter_code
_entity_poly.pdbx_strand_id
1 'polypeptide(L)'
;MQLKPPKHLSKEAASWWRSLIAEYEISDVAGLTLVTTAAECLDRMRAAQDAIRKHGEVIEDRYGSVKTNPACSLEKDSRNGLLAALKALNLDLEPVKPRGRPVAVPAWRG
;
A
#
# COMPACT_ATOMS: atom_id res chain seq x y z
N MET A 1 20.88 3.63 14.67
CA MET A 1 20.06 2.63 15.41
C MET A 1 19.21 1.90 14.36
N GLN A 2 19.31 0.58 14.22
CA GLN A 2 18.47 -0.13 13.24
C GLN A 2 17.03 -0.23 13.75
N LEU A 3 16.08 0.29 12.97
CA LEU A 3 14.66 0.20 13.28
C LEU A 3 14.20 -1.27 13.18
N LYS A 4 13.33 -1.68 14.10
CA LYS A 4 12.84 -3.06 14.18
C LYS A 4 11.39 -3.13 13.67
N PRO A 5 11.06 -4.09 12.80
CA PRO A 5 9.68 -4.28 12.36
C PRO A 5 8.78 -4.69 13.53
N PRO A 6 7.47 -4.38 13.46
CA PRO A 6 6.49 -4.89 14.41
C PRO A 6 6.51 -6.42 14.52
N LYS A 7 6.31 -6.94 15.73
CA LYS A 7 6.45 -8.37 16.04
C LYS A 7 5.38 -9.27 15.41
N HIS A 8 4.23 -8.70 15.06
CA HIS A 8 3.10 -9.43 14.49
C HIS A 8 3.18 -9.61 12.98
N LEU A 9 4.12 -8.92 12.30
CA LEU A 9 4.32 -9.11 10.88
C LEU A 9 4.90 -10.50 10.59
N SER A 10 4.47 -11.09 9.48
CA SER A 10 5.10 -12.29 8.96
C SER A 10 6.57 -12.03 8.60
N LYS A 11 7.33 -13.11 8.36
CA LYS A 11 8.72 -12.98 7.90
C LYS A 11 8.84 -12.23 6.58
N GLU A 12 7.90 -12.45 5.65
CA GLU A 12 7.86 -11.76 4.35
C GLU A 12 7.60 -10.27 4.55
N ALA A 13 6.53 -9.90 5.26
CA ALA A 13 6.17 -8.51 5.50
C ALA A 13 7.22 -7.77 6.33
N ALA A 14 7.81 -8.42 7.35
CA ALA A 14 8.90 -7.84 8.14
C ALA A 14 10.16 -7.61 7.30
N SER A 15 10.48 -8.50 6.36
CA SER A 15 11.60 -8.30 5.43
C SER A 15 11.32 -7.12 4.50
N TRP A 16 10.13 -7.09 3.90
CA TRP A 16 9.72 -6.02 3.00
C TRP A 16 9.68 -4.64 3.67
N TRP A 17 9.16 -4.59 4.91
CA TRP A 17 9.15 -3.39 5.75
C TRP A 17 10.57 -2.85 5.99
N ARG A 18 11.54 -3.73 6.29
CA ARG A 18 12.95 -3.30 6.48
C ARG A 18 13.55 -2.77 5.19
N SER A 19 13.26 -3.42 4.06
CA SER A 19 13.74 -2.97 2.75
C SER A 19 13.24 -1.56 2.42
N LEU A 20 11.93 -1.30 2.60
CA LEU A 20 11.37 0.03 2.33
C LEU A 20 11.98 1.12 3.21
N ILE A 21 12.15 0.85 4.51
CA ILE A 21 12.77 1.82 5.42
C ILE A 21 14.22 2.08 5.06
N ALA A 22 14.97 1.04 4.70
CA ALA A 22 16.38 1.18 4.34
C ALA A 22 16.57 1.90 2.99
N GLU A 23 15.74 1.57 2.00
CA GLU A 23 15.83 2.11 0.63
C GLU A 23 15.43 3.58 0.55
N TYR A 24 14.39 3.97 1.30
CA TYR A 24 13.85 5.34 1.28
C TYR A 24 14.21 6.17 2.51
N GLU A 25 15.13 5.67 3.35
CA GLU A 25 15.60 6.31 4.60
C GLU A 25 14.46 6.80 5.52
N ILE A 26 13.34 6.07 5.54
CA ILE A 26 12.13 6.45 6.26
C ILE A 26 12.40 6.36 7.76
N SER A 27 12.32 7.49 8.44
CA SER A 27 12.65 7.59 9.87
C SER A 27 11.65 8.41 10.69
N ASP A 28 10.75 9.15 10.03
CA ASP A 28 9.71 9.92 10.69
C ASP A 28 8.50 9.04 11.06
N VAL A 29 7.73 9.50 12.06
CA VAL A 29 6.60 8.74 12.61
C VAL A 29 5.51 8.49 11.57
N ALA A 30 5.24 9.45 10.68
CA ALA A 30 4.19 9.31 9.68
C ALA A 30 4.59 8.27 8.62
N GLY A 31 5.82 8.36 8.10
CA GLY A 31 6.39 7.38 7.19
C GLY A 31 6.41 5.96 7.80
N LEU A 32 6.89 5.82 9.04
CA LEU A 32 6.90 4.52 9.72
C LEU A 32 5.49 3.94 9.91
N THR A 33 4.50 4.78 10.18
CA THR A 33 3.10 4.36 10.28
C THR A 33 2.62 3.82 8.93
N LEU A 34 2.86 4.55 7.84
CA LEU A 34 2.43 4.14 6.51
C LEU A 34 3.13 2.86 6.00
N VAL A 35 4.44 2.72 6.20
CA VAL A 35 5.17 1.48 5.84
C VAL A 35 4.64 0.30 6.65
N THR A 36 4.33 0.52 7.94
CA THR A 36 3.76 -0.52 8.79
C THR A 36 2.38 -0.95 8.30
N THR A 37 1.49 0.01 8.02
CA THR A 37 0.16 -0.27 7.44
C THR A 37 0.26 -1.00 6.10
N ALA A 38 1.19 -0.58 5.23
CA ALA A 38 1.45 -1.27 3.97
C ALA A 38 1.85 -2.74 4.21
N ALA A 39 2.76 -3.00 5.16
CA ALA A 39 3.22 -4.36 5.47
C ALA A 39 2.10 -5.24 6.06
N GLU A 40 1.22 -4.67 6.88
CA GLU A 40 0.04 -5.37 7.41
C GLU A 40 -0.97 -5.71 6.32
N CYS A 41 -1.19 -4.80 5.37
CA CYS A 41 -2.00 -5.04 4.19
C CYS A 41 -1.42 -6.16 3.32
N LEU A 42 -0.09 -6.20 3.16
CA LEU A 42 0.59 -7.30 2.46
C LEU A 42 0.33 -8.65 3.14
N ASP A 43 0.49 -8.75 4.46
CA ASP A 43 0.21 -9.99 5.20
C ASP A 43 -1.24 -10.45 5.02
N ARG A 44 -2.19 -9.51 5.11
CA ARG A 44 -3.61 -9.83 4.91
C ARG A 44 -3.90 -10.29 3.49
N MET A 45 -3.29 -9.65 2.50
CA MET A 45 -3.40 -10.03 1.08
C MET A 45 -2.86 -11.44 0.86
N ARG A 46 -1.71 -11.81 1.44
CA ARG A 46 -1.16 -13.17 1.36
C ARG A 46 -2.08 -14.20 1.97
N ALA A 47 -2.60 -13.95 3.17
CA ALA A 47 -3.57 -14.86 3.80
C ALA A 47 -4.83 -15.06 2.95
N ALA A 48 -5.32 -14.00 2.30
CA ALA A 48 -6.46 -14.09 1.39
C ALA A 48 -6.12 -14.89 0.11
N GLN A 49 -4.94 -14.65 -0.49
CA GLN A 49 -4.45 -15.42 -1.63
C GLN A 49 -4.29 -16.91 -1.32
N ASP A 50 -3.83 -17.26 -0.12
CA ASP A 50 -3.73 -18.65 0.33
C ASP A 50 -5.11 -19.31 0.43
N ALA A 51 -6.10 -18.59 0.96
CA ALA A 51 -7.48 -19.06 1.04
C ALA A 51 -8.11 -19.24 -0.36
N ILE A 52 -7.87 -18.31 -1.28
CA ILE A 52 -8.33 -18.42 -2.68
C ILE A 52 -7.68 -19.63 -3.35
N ARG A 53 -6.37 -19.82 -3.21
CA ARG A 53 -5.66 -20.99 -3.76
C ARG A 53 -6.21 -22.32 -3.23
N LYS A 54 -6.58 -22.35 -1.94
CA LYS A 54 -7.10 -23.55 -1.29
C LYS A 54 -8.54 -23.87 -1.69
N HIS A 55 -9.39 -22.87 -1.82
CA HIS A 55 -10.84 -23.05 -1.94
C HIS A 55 -11.40 -22.71 -3.34
N GLY A 56 -10.61 -22.10 -4.21
CA GLY A 56 -11.05 -21.54 -5.48
C GLY A 56 -11.55 -20.11 -5.35
N GLU A 57 -11.61 -19.40 -6.49
CA GLU A 57 -12.15 -18.03 -6.59
C GLU A 57 -13.68 -18.00 -6.48
N VAL A 58 -14.31 -19.13 -6.78
CA VAL A 58 -15.75 -19.36 -6.75
C VAL A 58 -16.01 -20.62 -5.93
N ILE A 59 -16.98 -20.55 -5.03
CA ILE A 59 -17.34 -21.62 -4.10
C ILE A 59 -18.84 -21.88 -4.17
N GLU A 60 -19.24 -23.13 -3.92
CA GLU A 60 -20.64 -23.49 -3.69
C GLU A 60 -20.99 -23.29 -2.21
N ASP A 61 -22.19 -22.75 -1.95
CA ASP A 61 -22.72 -22.69 -0.60
C ASP A 61 -23.43 -23.99 -0.20
N ARG A 62 -23.92 -24.06 1.04
CA ARG A 62 -24.61 -25.25 1.57
C ARG A 62 -25.91 -25.61 0.84
N TYR A 63 -26.44 -24.70 0.02
CA TYR A 63 -27.66 -24.88 -0.76
C TYR A 63 -27.37 -25.16 -2.24
N GLY A 64 -26.09 -25.32 -2.62
CA GLY A 64 -25.65 -25.56 -3.99
C GLY A 64 -25.60 -24.30 -4.86
N SER A 65 -25.73 -23.11 -4.26
CA SER A 65 -25.62 -21.84 -5.00
C SER A 65 -24.15 -21.45 -5.16
N VAL A 66 -23.76 -21.14 -6.40
CA VAL A 66 -22.40 -20.73 -6.77
C VAL A 66 -22.21 -19.24 -6.44
N LYS A 67 -21.17 -18.91 -5.67
CA LYS A 67 -20.84 -17.52 -5.28
C LYS A 67 -19.34 -17.29 -5.26
N THR A 68 -18.93 -16.02 -5.36
CA THR A 68 -17.53 -15.63 -5.20
C THR A 68 -17.02 -15.97 -3.80
N ASN A 69 -15.80 -16.48 -3.71
CA ASN A 69 -15.13 -16.72 -2.45
C ASN A 69 -14.97 -15.39 -1.68
N PRO A 70 -15.41 -15.27 -0.41
CA PRO A 70 -15.21 -14.06 0.39
C PRO A 70 -13.75 -13.62 0.52
N ALA A 71 -12.80 -14.55 0.37
CA ALA A 71 -11.37 -14.20 0.35
C ALA A 71 -11.01 -13.29 -0.85
N CYS A 72 -11.74 -13.33 -1.96
CA CYS A 72 -11.50 -12.44 -3.10
C CYS A 72 -11.76 -10.97 -2.76
N SER A 73 -12.80 -10.65 -1.99
CA SER A 73 -13.03 -9.27 -1.56
C SER A 73 -11.97 -8.81 -0.56
N LEU A 74 -11.56 -9.70 0.35
CA LEU A 74 -10.49 -9.42 1.31
C LEU A 74 -9.15 -9.15 0.62
N GLU A 75 -8.80 -9.95 -0.38
CA GLU A 75 -7.59 -9.76 -1.19
C GLU A 75 -7.63 -8.40 -1.89
N LYS A 76 -8.75 -8.06 -2.54
CA LYS A 76 -8.94 -6.77 -3.20
C LYS A 76 -8.76 -5.60 -2.24
N ASP A 77 -9.41 -5.65 -1.08
CA ASP A 77 -9.38 -4.54 -0.13
C ASP A 77 -8.00 -4.38 0.51
N SER A 78 -7.31 -5.50 0.79
CA SER A 78 -5.94 -5.50 1.28
C SER A 78 -4.97 -4.92 0.25
N ARG A 79 -5.10 -5.31 -1.03
CA ARG A 79 -4.32 -4.74 -2.13
C ARG A 79 -4.57 -3.23 -2.28
N ASN A 80 -5.82 -2.79 -2.19
CA ASN A 80 -6.15 -1.37 -2.26
C ASN A 80 -5.54 -0.58 -1.09
N GLY A 81 -5.60 -1.12 0.13
CA GLY A 81 -4.97 -0.52 1.30
C GLY A 81 -3.44 -0.42 1.17
N LEU A 82 -2.80 -1.47 0.67
CA LEU A 82 -1.37 -1.50 0.35
C LEU A 82 -1.00 -0.37 -0.63
N LEU A 83 -1.70 -0.28 -1.77
CA LEU A 83 -1.44 0.76 -2.77
C LEU A 83 -1.71 2.17 -2.25
N ALA A 84 -2.74 2.36 -1.43
CA ALA A 84 -3.05 3.65 -0.82
C ALA A 84 -1.96 4.09 0.17
N ALA A 85 -1.45 3.18 1.00
CA ALA A 85 -0.37 3.46 1.93
C ALA A 85 0.95 3.80 1.21
N LEU A 86 1.29 3.05 0.15
CA LEU A 86 2.46 3.35 -0.69
C LEU A 86 2.34 4.71 -1.40
N LYS A 87 1.15 5.03 -1.92
CA LYS A 87 0.90 6.35 -2.52
C LYS A 87 1.03 7.47 -1.50
N ALA A 88 0.54 7.26 -0.27
CA ALA A 88 0.65 8.23 0.82
C ALA A 88 2.10 8.43 1.31
N LEU A 89 2.97 7.43 1.15
CA LEU A 89 4.42 7.56 1.38
C LEU A 89 5.11 8.44 0.35
N ASN A 90 4.40 8.85 -0.71
CA ASN A 90 4.89 9.80 -1.69
C ASN A 90 6.14 9.30 -2.45
N LEU A 91 6.29 7.97 -2.57
CA LEU A 91 7.41 7.33 -3.27
C LEU A 91 7.41 7.63 -4.79
N ASP A 92 6.29 8.14 -5.32
CA ASP A 92 6.08 8.44 -6.74
C ASP A 92 6.37 9.90 -7.15
N LEU A 93 6.74 10.81 -6.24
CA LEU A 93 7.00 12.20 -6.64
C LEU A 93 8.43 12.41 -7.14
N GLU A 94 8.57 12.64 -8.44
CA GLU A 94 9.66 13.46 -8.96
C GLU A 94 9.62 14.85 -8.31
N PRO A 95 10.78 15.46 -7.96
CA PRO A 95 10.81 16.79 -7.37
C PRO A 95 10.09 17.78 -8.28
N VAL A 96 9.07 18.45 -7.74
CA VAL A 96 8.31 19.49 -8.43
C VAL A 96 9.29 20.57 -8.89
N LYS A 97 9.64 20.58 -10.18
CA LYS A 97 10.37 21.71 -10.78
C LYS A 97 9.53 22.97 -10.54
N PRO A 98 10.11 24.06 -10.00
CA PRO A 98 9.35 25.26 -9.71
C PRO A 98 8.69 25.77 -11.00
N ARG A 99 7.36 25.79 -11.02
CA ARG A 99 6.59 26.46 -12.09
C ARG A 99 6.93 27.95 -11.98
N GLY A 100 7.70 28.47 -12.93
CA GLY A 100 8.01 29.88 -13.02
C GLY A 100 6.73 30.72 -12.95
N ARG A 101 6.73 31.74 -12.09
CA ARG A 101 5.64 32.72 -11.99
C ARG A 101 5.46 33.37 -13.37
N PRO A 102 4.23 33.45 -13.92
CA PRO A 102 4.03 34.17 -15.17
C PRO A 102 4.50 35.62 -15.01
N VAL A 103 5.33 36.09 -15.95
CA VAL A 103 5.73 37.50 -16.03
C VAL A 103 4.46 38.33 -16.18
N ALA A 104 4.28 39.32 -15.31
CA ALA A 104 3.20 40.29 -15.45
C ALA A 104 3.41 41.07 -16.75
N VAL A 105 2.53 40.86 -17.73
CA VAL A 105 2.46 41.72 -18.92
C VAL A 105 1.86 43.07 -18.50
N PRO A 106 2.45 44.22 -18.87
CA PRO A 106 1.92 45.52 -18.47
C PRO A 106 0.55 45.73 -19.12
N ALA A 107 -0.44 46.13 -18.31
CA ALA A 107 -1.76 46.51 -18.81
C ALA A 107 -1.62 47.72 -19.75
N TRP A 108 -2.17 47.59 -20.95
CA TRP A 108 -2.22 48.64 -21.98
C TRP A 108 -2.83 49.94 -21.42
N ARG A 109 -2.21 51.09 -21.75
CA ARG A 109 -2.82 52.42 -21.61
C ARG A 109 -3.50 52.79 -22.92
N GLY A 110 -4.80 52.97 -22.89
CA GLY A 110 -5.60 53.72 -23.85
C GLY A 110 -6.34 54.81 -23.10
#